data_AF-A0A942LCA8-F1
#
_entry.id   AF-A0A942LCA8-F1
#
_cell.length_a   1.000
_cell.length_b   1.000
_cell.length_c   1.000
_cell.angle_alpha   90.00
_cell.angle_beta   90.00
_cell.angle_gamma   90.00
#
_symmetry.space_group_name_H-M   'P 1'
#
loop_
_entity.id
_entity.type
_entity.pdbx_description
1 polymer ?
#
loop_
_entity_poly.entity_id
_entity_poly.type
_entity_poly.pdbx_seq_one_letter_code
_entity_poly.pdbx_strand_id
1 'polypeptide(L)'
;MENVIKIEVFKGFLTAIIAAVFTFYLFVEHVSAYTFEETIQIAKTGQLFGKLITLSALPNMIVFFIFLKKKQEYRARGVLLALFLMVLTLAAYQLFN
;
A
#
# COMPACT_ATOMS: atom_id res chain seq x y z
N MET A 1 6.02 21.25 -18.89
CA MET A 1 4.74 20.78 -18.30
C MET A 1 4.79 19.30 -17.92
N GLU A 2 5.29 18.42 -18.79
CA GLU A 2 5.37 16.97 -18.54
C GLU A 2 6.15 16.58 -17.25
N ASN A 3 7.30 17.22 -16.98
CA ASN A 3 8.08 16.94 -15.78
C ASN A 3 7.34 17.24 -14.47
N VAL A 4 6.49 18.28 -14.46
CA VAL A 4 5.70 18.66 -13.28
C VAL A 4 4.65 17.58 -13.00
N ILE A 5 4.00 17.06 -14.05
CA ILE A 5 3.03 15.97 -13.93
C ILE A 5 3.69 14.71 -13.35
N LYS A 6 4.86 14.31 -13.88
CA LYS A 6 5.61 13.14 -13.39
C LYS A 6 5.94 13.25 -11.91
N ILE A 7 6.39 14.43 -11.46
CA ILE A 7 6.71 14.68 -10.05
C ILE A 7 5.47 14.56 -9.16
N GLU A 8 4.32 15.08 -9.60
CA GLU A 8 3.08 15.00 -8.82
C GLU A 8 2.56 13.55 -8.74
N VAL A 9 2.63 12.78 -9.83
CA VAL A 9 2.33 11.34 -9.80
C VAL A 9 3.28 10.62 -8.85
N PHE A 10 4.58 10.90 -8.92
CA PHE A 10 5.57 10.27 -8.05
C PHE A 10 5.35 10.60 -6.56
N LYS A 11 4.98 11.84 -6.22
CA LYS A 11 4.60 12.21 -4.85
C LYS A 11 3.39 11.41 -4.35
N GLY A 12 2.37 11.25 -5.19
CA GLY A 12 1.20 10.43 -4.87
C GLY A 12 1.57 8.97 -4.61
N PHE A 13 2.42 8.41 -5.48
CA PHE A 13 2.95 7.05 -5.36
C PHE A 13 3.71 6.84 -4.05
N LEU A 14 4.67 7.73 -3.72
CA LEU A 14 5.40 7.66 -2.45
C LEU A 14 4.49 7.79 -1.24
N THR A 15 3.49 8.68 -1.30
CA THR A 15 2.52 8.84 -0.20
C THR A 15 1.78 7.53 0.08
N ALA A 16 1.37 6.80 -0.97
CA ALA A 16 0.68 5.51 -0.84
C ALA A 16 1.58 4.41 -0.27
N ILE A 17 2.88 4.38 -0.64
CA ILE A 17 3.83 3.44 -0.04
C ILE A 17 4.02 3.73 1.45
N ILE A 18 4.22 5.01 1.82
CA ILE A 18 4.39 5.40 3.22
C ILE A 18 3.14 5.05 4.02
N ALA A 19 1.94 5.32 3.48
CA ALA A 19 0.68 4.97 4.13
C ALA A 19 0.51 3.45 4.29
N ALA A 20 0.92 2.64 3.31
CA ALA A 20 0.91 1.18 3.42
C ALA A 20 1.84 0.68 4.53
N VAL A 21 3.09 1.18 4.59
CA VAL A 21 4.06 0.82 5.64
C VAL A 21 3.55 1.24 7.02
N PHE A 22 3.00 2.44 7.13
CA PHE A 22 2.43 2.95 8.38
C PHE A 22 1.23 2.12 8.82
N THR A 23 0.33 1.76 7.91
CA THR A 23 -0.82 0.88 8.17
C THR A 23 -0.35 -0.48 8.66
N PHE A 24 0.62 -1.08 7.98
CA PHE A 24 1.20 -2.36 8.37
C PHE A 24 1.78 -2.31 9.78
N TYR A 25 2.60 -1.29 10.07
CA TYR A 25 3.20 -1.11 11.39
C TYR A 25 2.14 -0.94 12.49
N LEU A 26 1.14 -0.07 12.27
CA LEU A 26 0.05 0.12 13.23
C LEU A 26 -0.76 -1.15 13.44
N PHE A 27 -1.02 -1.90 12.37
CA PHE A 27 -1.74 -3.18 12.47
C PHE A 27 -0.96 -4.16 13.33
N VAL A 28 0.35 -4.31 13.10
CA VAL A 28 1.19 -5.22 13.87
C VAL A 28 1.25 -4.83 15.35
N GLU A 29 1.46 -3.55 15.66
CA GLU A 29 1.63 -3.11 17.05
C GLU A 29 0.32 -3.03 17.85
N HIS A 30 -0.80 -2.67 17.21
CA HIS A 30 -2.03 -2.34 17.93
C HIS A 30 -3.20 -3.31 17.69
N VAL A 31 -3.13 -4.16 16.66
CA VAL A 31 -4.26 -5.01 16.25
C VAL A 31 -3.88 -6.49 16.20
N SER A 32 -2.65 -6.80 15.78
CA SER A 32 -2.16 -8.16 15.67
C SER A 32 -2.00 -8.81 17.04
N ALA A 33 -2.31 -10.11 17.12
CA ALA A 33 -1.97 -10.93 18.27
C ALA A 33 -0.49 -11.37 18.28
N TYR A 34 0.22 -11.10 17.18
CA TYR A 34 1.63 -11.46 16.96
C TYR A 34 2.51 -10.22 17.07
N THR A 35 3.69 -10.41 17.67
CA THR A 35 4.77 -9.42 17.66
C THR A 35 5.26 -9.14 16.24
N PHE A 36 6.03 -8.05 16.06
CA PHE A 36 6.62 -7.73 14.75
C PHE A 36 7.52 -8.85 14.22
N GLU A 37 8.34 -9.44 15.08
CA GLU A 37 9.22 -10.54 14.69
C GLU A 37 8.44 -11.80 14.29
N GLU A 38 7.42 -12.17 15.05
CA GLU A 38 6.52 -13.28 14.70
C GLU A 38 5.78 -13.00 13.39
N THR A 39 5.31 -11.77 13.18
CA THR A 39 4.62 -11.40 11.93
C THR A 39 5.56 -11.55 10.72
N ILE A 40 6.84 -11.17 10.85
CA ILE A 40 7.85 -11.36 9.81
C ILE A 40 8.10 -12.87 9.58
N GLN A 41 8.17 -13.69 10.63
CA GLN A 41 8.36 -15.14 10.50
C GLN A 41 7.16 -15.82 9.82
N ILE A 42 5.94 -15.45 10.19
CA ILE A 42 4.70 -15.98 9.58
C ILE A 42 4.54 -15.47 8.13
N ALA A 43 4.97 -14.24 7.86
CA ALA A 43 5.01 -13.72 6.50
C ALA A 43 5.96 -14.54 5.61
N LYS A 44 7.09 -15.02 6.14
CA LYS A 44 8.04 -15.90 5.42
C LYS A 44 7.50 -17.30 5.15
N THR A 45 6.63 -17.83 6.00
CA THR A 45 5.97 -19.12 5.77
C THR A 45 4.79 -19.03 4.80
N GLY A 46 4.51 -17.84 4.27
CA GLY A 46 3.52 -17.59 3.21
C GLY A 46 2.05 -17.60 3.68
N GLN A 47 1.76 -18.10 4.88
CA GLN A 47 0.39 -18.26 5.38
C GLN A 47 -0.39 -16.94 5.53
N LEU A 48 0.32 -15.84 5.77
CA LEU A 48 -0.30 -14.54 6.06
C LEU A 48 0.06 -13.43 5.07
N PHE A 49 1.02 -13.66 4.17
CA PHE A 49 1.60 -12.62 3.32
C PHE A 49 0.53 -11.90 2.48
N GLY A 50 -0.38 -12.66 1.85
CA GLY A 50 -1.43 -12.07 1.03
C GLY A 50 -2.48 -11.27 1.82
N LYS A 51 -2.79 -11.72 3.05
CA LYS A 51 -3.70 -11.00 3.96
C LYS A 51 -3.09 -9.68 4.41
N LEU A 52 -1.80 -9.67 4.74
CA LEU A 52 -1.07 -8.47 5.18
C LEU A 52 -0.99 -7.41 4.06
N ILE A 53 -0.73 -7.81 2.82
CA ILE A 53 -0.72 -6.89 1.67
C ILE A 53 -2.12 -6.29 1.45
N THR A 54 -3.16 -7.12 1.43
CA THR A 54 -4.54 -6.67 1.21
C THR A 54 -4.96 -5.67 2.29
N LEU A 55 -4.65 -5.97 3.54
CA LEU A 55 -4.97 -5.10 4.67
C LEU A 55 -4.23 -3.77 4.61
N SER A 56 -2.94 -3.79 4.27
CA SER A 56 -2.09 -2.60 4.18
C SER A 56 -2.50 -1.70 3.00
N ALA A 57 -3.07 -2.29 1.95
CA ALA A 57 -3.52 -1.57 0.75
C ALA A 57 -4.88 -0.87 0.94
N LEU A 58 -5.74 -1.36 1.84
CA LEU A 58 -7.12 -0.86 1.99
C LEU A 58 -7.17 0.65 2.35
N PRO A 59 -6.38 1.17 3.30
CA PRO A 59 -6.41 2.59 3.65
C PRO A 59 -5.88 3.52 2.56
N ASN A 60 -5.15 3.01 1.56
CA ASN A 60 -4.70 3.83 0.43
C ASN A 60 -5.86 4.38 -0.40
N MET A 61 -7.04 3.75 -0.37
CA MET A 61 -8.27 4.33 -0.92
C MET A 61 -8.64 5.65 -0.23
N ILE A 62 -8.44 5.75 1.09
CA ILE A 62 -8.69 6.99 1.85
C ILE A 62 -7.73 8.08 1.39
N VAL A 63 -6.43 7.76 1.26
CA VAL A 63 -5.41 8.69 0.74
C VAL A 63 -5.77 9.17 -0.67
N PHE A 64 -6.23 8.26 -1.52
CA PHE A 64 -6.72 8.59 -2.86
C PHE A 64 -7.87 9.61 -2.83
N PHE A 65 -8.92 9.35 -2.02
CA PHE A 65 -10.05 10.26 -1.89
C PHE A 65 -9.66 11.62 -1.30
N ILE A 66 -8.68 11.67 -0.38
CA ILE A 66 -8.15 12.93 0.15
C ILE A 66 -7.54 13.77 -0.99
N PHE A 67 -6.73 13.18 -1.87
CA PHE A 67 -6.16 13.91 -3.00
C PHE A 67 -7.21 14.34 -4.03
N LEU A 68 -8.23 13.52 -4.29
CA LEU A 68 -9.36 13.91 -5.14
C LEU A 68 -10.10 15.13 -4.57
N LYS A 69 -10.45 15.11 -3.28
CA LYS A 69 -11.12 16.25 -2.61
C LYS A 69 -10.29 17.53 -2.67
N LYS A 70 -8.96 17.43 -2.65
CA LYS A 70 -8.03 18.55 -2.78
C LYS A 70 -7.78 18.99 -4.24
N LYS A 71 -8.48 18.41 -5.23
CA LYS A 71 -8.26 18.64 -6.67
C LYS A 71 -6.83 18.30 -7.12
N GLN A 72 -6.16 17.37 -6.45
CA GLN A 72 -4.80 16.92 -6.75
C GLN A 72 -4.82 15.63 -7.58
N GLU A 73 -5.40 15.71 -8.78
CA GLU A 73 -5.66 14.53 -9.62
C GLU A 73 -4.41 13.73 -9.98
N TYR A 74 -3.29 14.40 -10.31
CA TYR A 74 -2.05 13.70 -10.65
C TYR A 74 -1.46 12.93 -9.46
N ARG A 75 -1.58 13.45 -8.23
CA ARG A 75 -1.20 12.69 -7.02
C ARG A 75 -2.14 11.51 -6.81
N ALA A 76 -3.44 11.69 -7.01
CA ALA A 76 -4.42 10.62 -6.92
C ALA A 76 -4.10 9.48 -7.92
N ARG A 77 -3.68 9.80 -9.15
CA ARG A 77 -3.18 8.80 -10.12
C ARG A 77 -1.95 8.04 -9.60
N GLY A 78 -1.03 8.74 -8.93
CA GLY A 78 0.11 8.11 -8.26
C GLY A 78 -0.29 7.10 -7.18
N VAL A 79 -1.30 7.44 -6.37
CA VAL A 79 -1.85 6.52 -5.36
C VAL A 79 -2.47 5.29 -6.00
N LEU A 80 -3.26 5.46 -7.08
CA LEU A 80 -3.83 4.33 -7.82
C LEU A 80 -2.76 3.44 -8.44
N LEU A 81 -1.67 4.01 -8.96
CA LEU A 81 -0.56 3.24 -9.49
C LEU A 81 0.08 2.35 -8.42
N ALA A 82 0.33 2.90 -7.23
CA ALA A 82 0.84 2.12 -6.10
C ALA A 82 -0.12 0.98 -5.73
N LEU A 83 -1.41 1.29 -5.60
CA LEU A 83 -2.44 0.31 -5.26
C LEU A 83 -2.50 -0.82 -6.31
N PHE A 84 -2.47 -0.47 -7.59
CA PHE A 84 -2.49 -1.43 -8.68
C PHE A 84 -1.26 -2.34 -8.64
N LEU A 85 -0.07 -1.80 -8.42
CA LEU A 85 1.15 -2.59 -8.28
C LEU A 85 1.08 -3.53 -7.08
N MET A 86 0.61 -3.07 -5.91
CA MET A 86 0.43 -3.94 -4.74
C MET A 86 -0.52 -5.11 -5.01
N VAL A 87 -1.65 -4.86 -5.69
CA VAL A 87 -2.61 -5.91 -6.04
C VAL A 87 -2.05 -6.85 -7.10
N LEU A 88 -1.30 -6.35 -8.09
CA LEU A 88 -0.61 -7.20 -9.07
C LEU A 88 0.45 -8.08 -8.42
N THR A 89 1.23 -7.55 -7.47
CA THR A 89 2.22 -8.34 -6.72
C THR A 89 1.53 -9.43 -5.90
N LEU A 90 0.42 -9.11 -5.24
CA LEU A 90 -0.39 -10.09 -4.53
C LEU A 90 -0.94 -11.19 -5.45
N ALA A 91 -1.52 -10.79 -6.58
CA ALA A 91 -2.10 -11.72 -7.55
C ALA A 91 -1.02 -12.64 -8.15
N ALA A 92 0.15 -12.10 -8.47
CA ALA A 92 1.30 -12.89 -8.93
C ALA A 92 1.75 -13.87 -7.85
N TYR A 93 1.90 -13.42 -6.60
CA TYR A 93 2.28 -14.30 -5.49
C TYR A 93 1.30 -15.47 -5.31
N GLN A 94 0.00 -15.22 -5.42
CA GLN A 94 -1.06 -16.25 -5.31
C GLN A 94 -1.10 -17.21 -6.51
N LEU A 95 -0.61 -16.79 -7.68
CA LEU A 95 -0.60 -17.63 -8.89
C LEU A 95 0.56 -18.63 -8.91
N PHE A 96 1.70 -18.26 -8.31
CA PHE A 96 2.94 -19.06 -8.35
C PHE A 96 3.17 -19.91 -7.08
N ASN A 97 2.30 -19.81 -6.08
CA ASN A 97 2.39 -20.53 -4.80
C ASN A 97 1.09 -21.26 -4.49
#